data_AF-A0A7X1LZ20-F1
#
_entry.id   AF-A0A7X1LZ20-F1
#
_cell.length_a   1.000
_cell.length_b   1.000
_cell.length_c   1.000
_cell.angle_alpha   90.00
_cell.angle_beta   90.00
_cell.angle_gamma   90.00
#
_symmetry.space_group_name_H-M   'P 1'
#
loop_
_entity.id
_entity.type
_entity.pdbx_description
1 polymer ?
#
loop_
_entity_poly.entity_id
_entity_poly.type
_entity_poly.pdbx_seq_one_letter_code
_entity_poly.pdbx_strand_id
1 'polypeptide(L)'
;MGDPDLKVITDGIRTDAGMWDKQSATLGGIHNTVEGLRMTRLEAGLFQILVSAYMDAVDQISSRTSEGRDRTKAVADALAVNARAYDDHEVDTTKSVEKAY
;
A
#
# COMPACT_ATOMS: atom_id res chain seq x y z
N MET A 1 -18.51 27.41 -6.84
CA MET A 1 -17.91 26.58 -7.90
C MET A 1 -16.46 26.41 -7.49
N GLY A 2 -16.03 25.19 -7.15
CA GLY A 2 -14.73 24.94 -6.51
C GLY A 2 -13.51 25.29 -7.38
N ASP A 3 -12.35 25.45 -6.75
CA ASP A 3 -11.08 25.78 -7.40
C ASP A 3 -10.65 24.60 -8.32
N PRO A 4 -10.68 24.78 -9.66
CA PRO A 4 -10.36 23.72 -10.60
C PRO A 4 -8.92 23.21 -10.45
N ASP A 5 -7.98 24.05 -10.03
CA ASP A 5 -6.58 23.64 -9.83
C ASP A 5 -6.44 22.72 -8.61
N LEU A 6 -7.19 22.99 -7.55
CA LEU A 6 -7.22 22.15 -6.34
C LEU A 6 -7.84 20.77 -6.63
N LYS A 7 -8.88 20.71 -7.47
CA LYS A 7 -9.44 19.44 -7.94
C LYS A 7 -8.43 18.61 -8.74
N VAL A 8 -7.71 19.24 -9.67
CA VAL A 8 -6.68 18.55 -10.45
C VAL A 8 -5.59 17.99 -9.53
N ILE A 9 -5.16 18.75 -8.53
CA ILE A 9 -4.16 18.30 -7.55
C ILE A 9 -4.69 17.13 -6.71
N THR A 10 -5.90 17.24 -6.16
CA THR A 10 -6.47 16.16 -5.33
C THR A 10 -6.73 14.88 -6.13
N ASP A 11 -7.12 14.99 -7.41
CA ASP A 11 -7.25 13.84 -8.31
C ASP A 11 -5.90 13.18 -8.62
N GLY A 12 -4.84 13.97 -8.78
CA GLY A 12 -3.46 13.47 -8.87
C GLY A 12 -3.05 12.69 -7.63
N ILE A 13 -3.28 13.26 -6.44
CA ILE A 13 -2.98 12.60 -5.16
C ILE A 13 -3.77 11.30 -5.00
N ARG A 14 -5.05 11.27 -5.38
CA ARG A 14 -5.87 10.03 -5.36
C ARG A 14 -5.34 8.98 -6.33
N THR A 15 -4.88 9.40 -7.50
CA THR A 15 -4.26 8.50 -8.49
C THR A 15 -3.01 7.85 -7.92
N ASP A 16 -2.13 8.64 -7.30
CA ASP A 16 -0.92 8.14 -6.66
C ASP A 16 -1.25 7.23 -5.47
N ALA A 17 -2.22 7.59 -4.63
CA ALA A 17 -2.70 6.75 -3.54
C ALA A 17 -3.17 5.38 -4.04
N GLY A 18 -3.95 5.36 -5.13
CA GLY A 18 -4.42 4.13 -5.76
C GLY A 18 -3.29 3.31 -6.38
N MET A 19 -2.24 3.94 -6.92
CA MET A 19 -1.04 3.23 -7.38
C MET A 19 -0.35 2.53 -6.22
N TRP A 20 -0.11 3.23 -5.11
CA TRP A 20 0.52 2.64 -3.93
C TRP A 20 -0.35 1.53 -3.34
N ASP A 21 -1.67 1.69 -3.24
CA ASP A 21 -2.54 0.62 -2.74
C ASP A 21 -2.45 -0.67 -3.58
N LYS A 22 -2.40 -0.55 -4.92
CA LYS A 22 -2.17 -1.70 -5.82
C LYS A 22 -0.82 -2.37 -5.60
N GLN A 23 0.23 -1.59 -5.34
CA GLN A 23 1.56 -2.14 -5.04
C GLN A 23 1.55 -2.88 -3.69
N SER A 24 0.85 -2.36 -2.68
CA SER A 24 0.64 -3.04 -1.40
C SER A 24 -0.04 -4.40 -1.61
N ALA A 25 -1.16 -4.42 -2.35
CA ALA A 25 -1.89 -5.66 -2.67
C ALA A 25 -1.01 -6.67 -3.41
N THR A 26 -0.19 -6.21 -4.37
CA THR A 26 0.75 -7.06 -5.11
C THR A 26 1.78 -7.70 -4.17
N LEU A 27 2.38 -6.92 -3.27
CA LEU A 27 3.33 -7.43 -2.28
C LEU A 27 2.68 -8.43 -1.31
N GLY A 28 1.44 -8.17 -0.89
CA GLY A 28 0.66 -9.12 -0.10
C GLY A 28 0.39 -10.44 -0.83
N GLY A 29 0.12 -10.39 -2.14
CA GLY A 29 -0.03 -11.58 -2.98
C GLY A 29 1.26 -12.40 -3.09
N ILE A 30 2.40 -11.73 -3.25
CA ILE A 30 3.71 -12.39 -3.28
C ILE A 30 4.01 -13.04 -1.94
N HIS A 31 3.80 -12.34 -0.82
CA HIS A 31 3.96 -12.88 0.53
C HIS A 31 3.18 -14.19 0.70
N ASN A 32 1.88 -14.18 0.37
CA ASN A 32 1.02 -15.37 0.48
C ASN A 32 1.51 -16.52 -0.41
N THR A 33 1.96 -16.21 -1.62
CA THR A 33 2.50 -17.21 -2.55
C THR A 33 3.77 -17.85 -1.98
N VAL A 34 4.67 -17.04 -1.43
CA VAL A 34 5.96 -17.48 -0.87
C VAL A 34 5.76 -18.28 0.42
N GLU A 35 4.85 -17.88 1.30
CA GLU A 35 4.50 -18.69 2.47
C GLU A 35 3.93 -20.06 2.08
N GLY A 36 3.18 -20.14 0.97
CA GLY A 36 2.70 -21.40 0.42
C GLY A 36 3.80 -22.33 -0.10
N LEU A 37 5.02 -21.83 -0.30
CA LEU A 37 6.19 -22.64 -0.68
C LEU A 37 6.91 -23.27 0.51
N ARG A 38 6.54 -22.90 1.74
CA ARG A 38 7.17 -23.41 2.96
C ARG A 38 6.97 -24.93 3.07
N MET A 39 8.07 -25.67 3.19
CA MET A 39 8.06 -27.11 3.38
C MET A 39 8.56 -27.48 4.77
N THR A 40 7.95 -28.49 5.36
CA THR A 40 8.48 -29.16 6.54
C THR A 40 9.69 -30.01 6.19
N ARG A 41 10.50 -30.35 7.20
CA ARG A 41 11.59 -31.31 7.03
C ARG A 41 11.09 -32.68 6.56
N LEU A 42 9.89 -33.09 6.96
CA LEU A 42 9.31 -34.36 6.53
C LEU A 42 9.01 -34.35 5.02
N GLU A 43 8.40 -33.27 4.52
CA GLU A 43 8.10 -33.09 3.09
C GLU A 43 9.36 -32.99 2.23
N ALA A 44 10.44 -32.43 2.78
CA ALA A 44 11.72 -32.31 2.07
C ALA A 44 12.47 -33.65 1.90
N GLY A 45 12.17 -34.67 2.71
CA GLY A 45 12.73 -36.01 2.58
C GLY A 45 14.26 -36.02 2.51
N LEU A 46 14.83 -36.59 1.43
CA LEU A 46 16.28 -36.71 1.22
C LEU A 46 17.00 -35.37 0.95
N PHE A 47 16.26 -34.29 0.66
CA PHE A 47 16.83 -32.98 0.33
C PHE A 47 17.08 -32.08 1.55
N GLN A 48 17.30 -32.66 2.73
CA GLN A 48 17.52 -31.91 3.99
C GLN A 48 18.65 -30.88 3.93
N ILE A 49 19.68 -31.10 3.10
CA ILE A 49 20.81 -30.16 3.00
C ILE A 49 20.39 -28.87 2.30
N LEU A 50 19.50 -28.96 1.31
CA LEU A 50 19.01 -27.80 0.55
C LEU A 50 17.82 -27.13 1.22
N VAL A 51 17.08 -27.86 2.07
CA VAL A 51 15.86 -27.33 2.70
C VAL A 51 16.13 -26.10 3.55
N SER A 52 17.25 -26.04 4.27
CA SER A 52 17.56 -24.89 5.13
C SER A 52 17.74 -23.62 4.30
N ALA A 53 18.60 -23.65 3.27
CA ALA A 53 18.84 -22.49 2.41
C ALA A 53 17.58 -22.06 1.63
N TYR A 54 16.73 -23.04 1.27
CA TYR A 54 15.43 -22.76 0.66
C TYR A 54 14.50 -22.04 1.65
N MET A 55 14.37 -22.54 2.88
CA MET A 55 13.54 -21.90 3.90
C MET A 55 14.04 -20.51 4.26
N ASP A 56 15.37 -20.31 4.31
CA ASP A 56 15.96 -18.99 4.54
C ASP A 56 15.57 -17.99 3.44
N ALA A 57 15.51 -18.44 2.18
CA ALA A 57 15.06 -17.61 1.07
C ALA A 57 13.55 -17.30 1.16
N VAL A 58 12.73 -18.30 1.52
CA VAL A 58 11.29 -18.13 1.78
C VAL A 58 11.09 -17.07 2.87
N ASP A 59 11.80 -17.19 3.99
CA ASP A 59 11.69 -16.26 5.12
C ASP A 59 12.10 -14.84 4.75
N GLN A 60 13.21 -14.68 4.03
CA GLN A 60 13.67 -13.36 3.59
C GLN A 60 12.68 -12.68 2.65
N ILE A 61 12.19 -13.40 1.64
CA ILE A 61 11.25 -12.83 0.66
C ILE A 61 9.92 -12.54 1.33
N SER A 62 9.41 -13.46 2.16
CA SER A 62 8.17 -13.29 2.91
C SER A 62 8.22 -12.07 3.85
N SER A 63 9.32 -11.92 4.60
CA SER A 63 9.54 -10.79 5.49
C SER A 63 9.56 -9.45 4.74
N ARG A 64 10.34 -9.37 3.65
CA ARG A 64 10.45 -8.14 2.85
C ARG A 64 9.16 -7.76 2.15
N THR A 65 8.41 -8.73 1.66
CA THR A 65 7.12 -8.48 1.00
C THR A 65 6.04 -8.07 2.00
N SER A 66 6.03 -8.63 3.21
CA SER A 66 5.16 -8.15 4.29
C SER A 66 5.51 -6.72 4.72
N GLU A 67 6.79 -6.42 4.95
CA GLU A 67 7.24 -5.07 5.29
C GLU A 67 6.86 -4.07 4.18
N GLY A 68 7.15 -4.42 2.92
CA GLY A 68 6.82 -3.60 1.78
C GLY A 68 5.31 -3.35 1.65
N ARG A 69 4.48 -4.39 1.81
CA ARG A 69 3.01 -4.25 1.81
C ARG A 69 2.57 -3.19 2.81
N ASP A 70 3.04 -3.27 4.04
CA ASP A 70 2.61 -2.39 5.13
C ASP A 70 3.08 -0.95 4.92
N ARG A 71 4.34 -0.76 4.50
CA ARG A 71 4.90 0.57 4.20
C ARG A 71 4.21 1.24 3.03
N THR A 72 3.97 0.49 1.97
CA THR A 72 3.29 0.99 0.79
C THR A 72 1.82 1.33 1.09
N LYS A 73 1.15 0.52 1.93
CA LYS A 73 -0.21 0.85 2.40
C LYS A 73 -0.25 2.15 3.18
N ALA A 74 0.73 2.36 4.07
CA ALA A 74 0.83 3.59 4.85
C ALA A 74 1.00 4.83 3.95
N VAL A 75 1.75 4.73 2.85
CA VAL A 75 1.87 5.82 1.86
C VAL A 75 0.52 6.09 1.19
N ALA A 76 -0.17 5.04 0.73
CA ALA A 76 -1.50 5.19 0.12
C ALA A 76 -2.49 5.87 1.07
N ASP A 77 -2.50 5.47 2.33
CA ASP A 77 -3.38 6.04 3.36
C ASP A 77 -3.05 7.51 3.65
N ALA A 78 -1.77 7.86 3.77
CA ALA A 78 -1.35 9.24 3.99
C ALA A 78 -1.77 10.15 2.82
N LEU A 79 -1.63 9.69 1.58
CA LEU A 79 -2.07 10.43 0.39
C LEU A 79 -3.60 10.59 0.37
N ALA A 80 -4.35 9.52 0.68
CA ALA A 80 -5.81 9.58 0.74
C ALA A 80 -6.31 10.54 1.83
N VAL A 81 -5.65 10.58 2.99
CA VAL A 81 -5.97 11.53 4.07
C VAL A 81 -5.67 12.97 3.63
N ASN A 82 -4.52 13.21 2.98
CA ASN A 82 -4.17 14.54 2.47
C ASN A 82 -5.18 15.04 1.43
N ALA A 83 -5.57 14.19 0.46
CA ALA A 83 -6.56 14.58 -0.54
C ALA A 83 -7.89 15.01 0.10
N ARG A 84 -8.38 14.25 1.09
CA ARG A 84 -9.60 14.58 1.83
C ARG A 84 -9.48 15.91 2.59
N ALA A 85 -8.34 16.14 3.24
CA ALA A 85 -8.11 17.39 3.97
C ALA A 85 -8.14 18.62 3.05
N TYR A 86 -7.62 18.51 1.82
CA TYR A 86 -7.72 19.57 0.83
C TYR A 86 -9.17 19.82 0.39
N ASP A 87 -9.94 18.77 0.11
CA ASP A 87 -11.36 18.91 -0.25
C ASP A 87 -12.17 19.57 0.87
N ASP A 88 -11.97 19.13 2.11
CA ASP A 88 -12.72 19.63 3.28
C ASP A 88 -12.40 21.12 3.52
N HIS A 89 -11.13 21.50 3.40
CA HIS A 89 -10.72 22.91 3.53
C HIS A 89 -11.30 23.79 2.42
N GLU A 90 -11.44 23.27 1.19
CA GLU A 90 -12.10 23.97 0.08
C GLU A 90 -13.59 24.21 0.37
N VAL A 91 -14.28 23.19 0.87
CA VAL A 91 -15.70 23.26 1.22
C VAL A 91 -15.95 24.29 2.31
N ASP A 92 -15.12 24.30 3.36
CA ASP A 92 -15.26 25.24 4.47
C ASP A 92 -14.95 26.69 4.05
N THR A 93 -13.91 26.88 3.23
CA THR A 93 -13.58 28.20 2.68
C THR A 93 -14.73 28.73 1.83
N THR A 94 -15.28 27.91 0.93
CA THR A 94 -16.42 28.28 0.07
C THR A 94 -17.64 28.71 0.90
N LYS A 95 -18.01 27.94 1.93
CA LYS A 95 -19.13 28.27 2.83
C LYS A 95 -18.92 29.58 3.59
N SER A 96 -17.69 29.88 4.00
CA SER A 96 -17.38 31.12 4.72
C SER A 96 -17.50 32.36 3.84
N VAL A 97 -17.08 32.26 2.57
CA VAL A 97 -17.21 33.34 1.58
C VAL A 97 -18.68 33.57 1.21
N GLU A 98 -19.45 32.50 1.00
CA GLU A 98 -20.90 32.61 0.71
C GLU A 98 -21.71 33.26 1.85
N LYS A 99 -21.25 33.15 3.11
CA LYS A 99 -21.88 33.82 4.26
C LYS A 99 -21.43 35.27 4.46
N ALA A 100 -20.37 35.70 3.77
CA ALA A 100 -19.80 37.03 3.94
C ALA A 100 -20.41 38.10 3.02
N TYR A 101 -21.23 37.69 2.04
CA TYR A 101 -21.98 38.53 1.10
C TYR A 101 -23.48 38.26 1.23
#